data_AF-A0A7Z8VIC9-F1
#
_entry.id   AF-A0A7Z8VIC9-F1
#
_cell.length_a   1.000
_cell.length_b   1.000
_cell.length_c   1.000
_cell.angle_alpha   90.00
_cell.angle_beta   90.00
_cell.angle_gamma   90.00
#
_symmetry.space_group_name_H-M   'P 1'
#
loop_
_entity.id
_entity.type
_entity.pdbx_description
1 polymer ?
#
loop_
_entity_poly.entity_id
_entity_poly.type
_entity_poly.pdbx_seq_one_letter_code
_entity_poly.pdbx_strand_id
1 'polypeptide(L)'
;MLRDELKRENRTKNSTQKCLYVYDKAVTDYAFWNNQIEHGNLMISVLKENSVATFVESIHFDTSHELNTGIESYSTYENNGIRFSIVNYRDPETKKLHRFIT
;
A
#
# COMPACT_ATOMS: atom_id res chain seq x y z
N MET A 1 -6.67 -3.89 18.29
CA MET A 1 -7.21 -2.53 18.02
C MET A 1 -7.62 -2.41 16.56
N LEU A 2 -6.78 -1.98 15.59
CA LEU A 2 -7.24 -1.84 14.18
C LEU A 2 -7.58 -3.17 13.48
N ARG A 3 -6.76 -4.22 13.66
CA ARG A 3 -7.02 -5.53 13.02
C ARG A 3 -8.36 -6.13 13.45
N ASP A 4 -8.70 -5.97 14.73
CA ASP A 4 -9.94 -6.52 15.30
C ASP A 4 -11.15 -5.71 14.85
N GLU A 5 -10.96 -4.40 14.69
CA GLU A 5 -11.95 -3.50 14.09
C GLU A 5 -12.22 -3.84 12.63
N LEU A 6 -11.18 -3.97 11.80
CA LEU A 6 -11.32 -4.41 10.41
C LEU A 6 -12.04 -5.77 10.32
N LYS A 7 -11.68 -6.74 11.17
CA LYS A 7 -12.36 -8.03 11.22
C LYS A 7 -13.85 -7.91 11.57
N ARG A 8 -14.20 -6.99 12.46
CA ARG A 8 -15.60 -6.72 12.84
C ARG A 8 -16.34 -6.07 11.69
N GLU A 9 -15.76 -5.04 11.09
CA GLU A 9 -16.37 -4.32 9.96
C GLU A 9 -16.53 -5.20 8.73
N ASN A 10 -15.54 -6.03 8.38
CA ASN A 10 -15.62 -6.95 7.25
C ASN A 10 -16.81 -7.91 7.32
N ARG A 11 -17.35 -8.17 8.51
CA ARG A 11 -18.54 -9.02 8.71
C ARG A 11 -19.85 -8.28 8.49
N THR A 12 -19.87 -6.97 8.67
CA THR A 12 -21.09 -6.16 8.69
C THR A 12 -21.17 -5.17 7.52
N LYS A 13 -20.04 -4.89 6.88
CA LYS A 13 -19.89 -3.92 5.80
C LYS A 13 -20.57 -4.44 4.52
N ASN A 14 -21.19 -3.50 3.80
CA ASN A 14 -21.72 -3.77 2.47
C ASN A 14 -20.57 -4.08 1.49
N SER A 15 -20.72 -5.15 0.70
CA SER A 15 -19.71 -5.61 -0.26
C SER A 15 -19.39 -4.60 -1.37
N THR A 16 -20.26 -3.62 -1.62
CA THR A 16 -20.01 -2.57 -2.63
C THR A 16 -19.22 -1.38 -2.09
N GLN A 17 -19.10 -1.24 -0.77
CA GLN A 17 -18.42 -0.10 -0.16
C GLN A 17 -16.89 -0.28 -0.23
N LYS A 18 -16.18 0.76 -0.68
CA LYS A 18 -14.71 0.81 -0.65
C LYS A 18 -14.23 1.68 0.51
N CYS A 19 -13.23 1.23 1.26
CA CYS A 19 -12.64 1.97 2.37
C CYS A 19 -11.12 2.07 2.17
N LEU A 20 -10.54 3.25 2.43
CA LEU A 20 -9.10 3.47 2.40
C LEU A 20 -8.57 3.55 3.84
N TYR A 21 -7.59 2.72 4.16
CA TYR A 21 -6.92 2.71 5.46
C TYR A 21 -5.46 3.09 5.30
N VAL A 22 -5.07 4.19 5.93
CA VAL A 22 -3.67 4.58 6.06
C VAL A 22 -3.19 4.10 7.42
N TYR A 23 -2.25 3.15 7.42
CA TYR A 23 -1.84 2.48 8.64
C TYR A 23 -0.32 2.26 8.69
N ASP A 24 0.35 2.97 9.59
CA ASP A 24 1.78 2.82 9.80
C ASP A 24 2.06 1.80 10.91
N LYS A 25 2.44 0.56 10.53
CA LYS A 25 2.79 -0.50 11.47
C LYS A 25 4.29 -0.79 11.44
N ALA A 26 4.83 -1.25 12.56
CA ALA A 26 6.23 -1.68 12.64
C ALA A 26 6.55 -2.88 11.73
N VAL A 27 5.56 -3.74 11.46
CA VAL A 27 5.67 -4.90 10.57
C VAL A 27 4.38 -5.05 9.76
N THR A 28 4.53 -5.21 8.45
CA THR A 28 3.42 -5.46 7.52
C THR A 28 3.10 -6.95 7.47
N ASP A 29 1.89 -7.32 7.87
CA ASP A 29 1.33 -8.67 7.67
C ASP A 29 0.70 -8.72 6.28
N TYR A 30 1.51 -9.04 5.27
CA TYR A 30 1.11 -9.05 3.85
C TYR A 30 -0.06 -10.00 3.59
N ALA A 31 -0.16 -11.12 4.31
CA ALA A 31 -1.25 -12.08 4.17
C ALA A 31 -2.58 -11.48 4.63
N PHE A 32 -2.58 -10.84 5.80
CA PHE A 32 -3.76 -10.13 6.29
C PHE A 32 -4.20 -9.02 5.33
N TRP A 33 -3.22 -8.25 4.82
CA TRP A 33 -3.45 -7.17 3.87
C TRP A 33 -4.07 -7.65 2.57
N ASN A 34 -3.51 -8.69 1.97
CA ASN A 34 -4.03 -9.24 0.72
C ASN A 34 -5.49 -9.69 0.86
N ASN A 35 -5.85 -10.29 2.01
CA ASN A 35 -7.24 -10.67 2.29
C ASN A 35 -8.18 -9.46 2.46
N GLN A 36 -7.68 -8.25 2.77
CA GLN A 36 -8.52 -7.06 2.91
C GLN A 36 -9.11 -6.58 1.57
N ILE A 37 -8.46 -6.91 0.45
CA ILE A 37 -8.91 -6.55 -0.90
C ILE A 37 -10.29 -7.17 -1.19
N GLU A 38 -10.52 -8.42 -0.77
CA GLU A 38 -11.79 -9.15 -0.93
C GLU A 38 -12.96 -8.47 -0.19
N HIS A 39 -12.65 -7.66 0.82
CA HIS A 39 -13.62 -6.90 1.61
C HIS A 39 -13.73 -5.43 1.13
N GLY A 40 -13.12 -5.08 0.00
CA GLY A 40 -13.14 -3.71 -0.53
C GLY A 40 -12.35 -2.73 0.33
N ASN A 41 -11.36 -3.19 1.07
CA ASN A 41 -10.49 -2.34 1.88
C ASN A 41 -9.15 -2.16 1.14
N LEU A 42 -8.81 -0.90 0.88
CA LEU A 42 -7.55 -0.47 0.27
C LEU A 42 -6.61 -0.03 1.38
N MET A 43 -5.39 -0.56 1.41
CA MET A 43 -4.45 -0.35 2.51
C MET A 43 -3.23 0.42 2.02
N ILE A 44 -2.83 1.46 2.74
CA ILE A 44 -1.58 2.20 2.49
C ILE A 44 -0.73 2.18 3.76
N SER A 45 0.56 1.87 3.64
CA SER A 45 1.54 1.89 4.73
C SER A 45 2.88 2.37 4.21
N VAL A 46 3.74 2.79 5.13
CA VAL A 46 5.15 3.04 4.83
C VAL A 46 5.90 1.70 4.77
N LEU A 47 6.72 1.51 3.74
CA LEU A 47 7.68 0.42 3.64
C LEU A 47 8.80 0.66 4.66
N LYS A 48 9.03 -0.32 5.54
CA LYS A 48 10.10 -0.25 6.55
C LYS A 48 11.41 -0.73 5.95
N GLU A 49 12.53 -0.16 6.40
CA GLU A 49 13.88 -0.46 5.87
C GLU A 49 14.26 -1.94 5.98
N ASN A 50 13.73 -2.64 6.98
CA ASN A 50 13.94 -4.07 7.21
C ASN A 50 12.95 -4.98 6.47
N SER A 51 12.06 -4.44 5.64
CA SER A 51 11.13 -5.25 4.84
C SER A 51 11.85 -5.91 3.68
N VAL A 52 11.85 -7.24 3.67
CA VAL A 52 12.39 -8.04 2.56
C VAL A 52 11.33 -8.09 1.47
N ALA A 53 11.63 -7.59 0.28
CA ALA A 53 10.72 -7.66 -0.88
C ALA A 53 11.52 -7.74 -2.17
N THR A 54 11.09 -8.57 -3.10
CA THR A 54 11.73 -8.76 -4.40
C THR A 54 11.02 -7.91 -5.45
N PHE A 55 11.76 -7.10 -6.20
CA PHE A 55 11.21 -6.36 -7.34
C PHE A 55 10.70 -7.34 -8.40
N VAL A 56 9.50 -7.09 -8.94
CA VAL A 56 8.90 -7.89 -10.01
C VAL A 56 8.91 -7.12 -11.32
N GLU A 57 8.23 -5.97 -11.36
CA GLU A 57 8.10 -5.16 -12.57
C GLU A 57 7.75 -3.70 -12.26
N SER A 58 8.04 -2.81 -13.20
CA SER A 58 7.62 -1.42 -13.12
C SER A 58 6.20 -1.25 -13.66
N ILE A 59 5.39 -0.43 -13.01
CA ILE A 59 4.06 -0.04 -13.48
C ILE A 59 4.19 1.31 -14.17
N HIS A 60 3.77 1.39 -15.42
CA HIS A 60 3.81 2.64 -16.18
C HIS A 60 2.74 3.62 -15.68
N PHE A 61 3.11 4.89 -15.55
CA PHE A 61 2.22 5.99 -15.20
C PHE A 61 2.66 7.27 -15.91
N ASP A 62 1.73 8.20 -16.11
CA ASP A 62 2.01 9.49 -16.72
C ASP A 62 2.73 10.40 -15.72
N THR A 63 4.04 10.53 -15.87
CA THR A 63 4.88 11.36 -15.00
C THR A 63 4.63 12.86 -15.17
N SER A 64 3.94 13.29 -16.23
CA SER A 64 3.62 14.69 -16.49
C SER A 64 2.30 15.14 -15.87
N HIS A 65 1.46 14.19 -15.46
CA HIS A 65 0.18 14.50 -14.85
C HIS A 65 0.37 15.09 -13.44
N GLU A 66 -0.32 16.20 -13.16
CA GLU A 66 -0.25 16.92 -11.88
C GLU A 66 -0.51 16.05 -10.63
N LEU A 67 -1.39 15.04 -10.72
CA LEU A 67 -1.70 14.12 -9.63
C LEU A 67 -0.52 13.23 -9.24
N ASN A 68 0.46 13.05 -10.14
CA ASN A 68 1.64 12.23 -9.92
C ASN A 68 2.84 13.06 -9.42
N THR A 69 2.62 14.31 -9.02
CA THR A 69 3.67 15.18 -8.48
C THR A 69 4.40 14.48 -7.33
N GLY A 70 5.74 14.40 -7.44
CA GLY A 70 6.60 13.77 -6.43
C GLY A 70 6.73 12.24 -6.55
N ILE A 71 5.98 11.57 -7.43
CA ILE A 71 6.16 10.13 -7.67
C ILE A 71 7.42 9.92 -8.52
N GLU A 72 8.42 9.24 -7.95
CA GLU A 72 9.66 8.88 -8.64
C GLU A 72 9.56 7.53 -9.34
N SER A 73 8.82 6.58 -8.76
CA SER A 73 8.56 5.28 -9.39
C SER A 73 7.33 4.60 -8.81
N TYR A 74 6.73 3.74 -9.61
CA TYR A 74 5.65 2.85 -9.22
C TYR A 74 5.97 1.43 -9.73
N SER A 75 5.95 0.44 -8.86
CA SER A 75 6.42 -0.91 -9.20
C SER A 75 5.77 -1.99 -8.36
N THR A 76 5.61 -3.18 -8.93
CA THR A 76 5.16 -4.38 -8.24
C THR A 76 6.35 -5.07 -7.57
N TYR A 77 6.14 -5.49 -6.32
CA TYR A 77 7.07 -6.30 -5.54
C TYR A 77 6.38 -7.57 -5.04
N GLU A 78 7.18 -8.54 -4.63
CA GLU A 78 6.71 -9.81 -4.07
C GLU A 78 7.41 -10.12 -2.74
N ASN A 79 6.64 -10.60 -1.76
CA ASN A 79 7.13 -11.24 -0.55
C ASN A 79 6.35 -12.54 -0.33
N ASN A 80 7.04 -13.68 -0.27
CA ASN A 80 6.44 -14.99 0.02
C ASN A 80 5.20 -15.30 -0.84
N GLY A 81 5.27 -15.01 -2.14
CA GLY A 81 4.17 -15.21 -3.10
C GLY A 81 3.04 -14.16 -3.05
N ILE A 82 3.13 -13.18 -2.15
CA ILE A 82 2.17 -12.07 -2.07
C ILE A 82 2.75 -10.88 -2.84
N ARG A 83 2.01 -10.44 -3.86
CA ARG A 83 2.36 -9.26 -4.65
C ARG A 83 1.70 -8.02 -4.10
N PHE A 84 2.43 -6.91 -4.08
CA PHE A 84 1.94 -5.61 -3.66
C PHE A 84 2.72 -4.53 -4.42
N SER A 85 2.16 -3.32 -4.49
CA SER A 85 2.83 -2.24 -5.20
C SER A 85 3.58 -1.35 -4.23
N ILE A 86 4.71 -0.80 -4.69
CA ILE A 86 5.47 0.22 -3.99
C ILE A 86 5.50 1.49 -4.83
N VAL A 87 5.12 2.60 -4.21
CA VAL A 87 5.26 3.95 -4.72
C VAL A 87 6.43 4.62 -4.02
N ASN A 88 7.46 5.00 -4.77
CA ASN A 88 8.51 5.87 -4.27
C ASN A 88 8.07 7.31 -4.49
N TYR A 89 7.82 8.03 -3.40
CA TYR A 89 7.34 9.40 -3.40
C TYR A 89 8.36 10.31 -2.73
N ARG A 90 8.85 11.30 -3.46
CA ARG A 90 9.65 12.39 -2.90
C ARG A 90 8.76 13.58 -2.64
N ASP A 91 8.65 13.95 -1.38
CA ASP A 91 7.96 15.16 -0.95
C ASP A 91 8.59 16.39 -1.66
N PRO A 92 7.82 17.13 -2.48
CA PRO A 92 8.34 18.29 -3.21
C PRO A 92 8.83 19.42 -2.30
N GLU A 93 8.25 19.55 -1.11
CA GLU A 93 8.58 20.60 -0.14
C GLU A 93 9.81 20.21 0.68
N THR A 94 9.81 19.02 1.28
CA THR A 94 10.87 18.59 2.21
C THR A 94 12.01 17.81 1.54
N LYS A 95 11.83 17.39 0.29
CA LYS A 95 12.73 16.51 -0.48
C LYS A 95 12.94 15.12 0.13
N LYS A 96 12.18 14.78 1.18
CA LYS A 96 12.26 13.48 1.85
C LYS A 96 11.67 12.39 0.96
N LEU A 97 12.39 11.27 0.86
CA LEU A 97 11.90 10.09 0.16
C LEU A 97 11.05 9.23 1.10
N HIS A 98 9.83 8.97 0.67
CA HIS A 98 8.89 8.04 1.28
C HIS A 98 8.67 6.87 0.33
N ARG A 99 8.47 5.69 0.90
CA ARG A 99 8.15 4.48 0.15
C ARG A 99 6.83 3.96 0.70
N PHE A 100 5.79 3.96 -0.11
CA PHE A 100 4.46 3.53 0.30
C PHE A 100 4.14 2.18 -0.32
N ILE A 101 3.58 1.28 0.49
CA ILE A 101 2.99 0.01 0.04
C ILE A 101 1.51 0.27 -0.22
N THR A 102 1.01 -0.20 -1.36
CA THR A 102 -0.39 -0.09 -1.79
C THR A 102 -0.93 -1.40 -2.33
#